data_AF-A0A850XTG7-F1
#
_entry.id   AF-A0A850XTG7-F1
#
_cell.length_a   1.000
_cell.length_b   1.000
_cell.length_c   1.000
_cell.angle_alpha   90.00
_cell.angle_beta   90.00
_cell.angle_gamma   90.00
#
_symmetry.space_group_name_H-M   'P 1'
#
loop_
_entity.id
_entity.type
_entity.pdbx_description
1 polymer ?
#
loop_
_entity_poly.entity_id
_entity_poly.type
_entity_poly.pdbx_seq_one_letter_code
_entity_poly.pdbx_strand_id
1 'polypeptide(L)'
;SSFCTVFVSGERMRNRCTATTDTVCAPCQDEYFSSEHNHSFCKSCTVCNTWKGSREVKKCEKTSDRICSCVPGYMPDEEYTLGSVCSPCPEGFYSMGGNENCRPWT
;
A
#
# COMPACT_ATOMS: atom_id res chain seq x y z
N SER A 1 6.43 -16.48 -33.61
CA SER A 1 6.10 -16.30 -32.18
C SER A 1 6.54 -14.93 -31.74
N SER A 2 5.61 -13.99 -31.58
CA SER A 2 5.88 -12.69 -30.97
C SER A 2 5.95 -12.91 -29.46
N PHE A 3 7.16 -12.85 -28.90
CA PHE A 3 7.37 -12.87 -27.46
C PHE A 3 7.00 -11.48 -26.93
N CYS A 4 5.77 -11.25 -26.46
CA CYS A 4 5.52 -10.06 -25.64
C CYS A 4 6.35 -10.20 -24.36
N THR A 5 7.22 -9.23 -24.07
CA THR A 5 8.05 -9.22 -22.85
C THR A 5 7.17 -9.33 -21.61
N VAL A 6 7.53 -10.23 -20.70
CA VAL A 6 6.83 -10.45 -19.42
C VAL A 6 7.05 -9.23 -18.53
N PHE A 7 5.97 -8.64 -18.04
CA PHE A 7 5.98 -7.49 -17.14
C PHE A 7 6.77 -7.81 -15.87
N VAL A 8 7.72 -6.95 -15.50
CA VAL A 8 8.39 -6.99 -14.20
C VAL A 8 7.61 -6.13 -13.19
N SER A 9 7.66 -6.52 -11.92
CA SER A 9 6.98 -5.78 -10.85
C SER A 9 7.50 -4.33 -10.81
N GLY A 10 6.58 -3.39 -10.59
CA GLY A 10 6.88 -1.95 -10.58
C GLY A 10 6.84 -1.22 -11.92
N GLU A 11 6.30 -1.85 -12.96
CA GLU A 11 6.02 -1.22 -14.24
C GLU A 11 4.51 -1.21 -14.58
N ARG A 12 4.10 -0.25 -15.42
CA ARG A 12 2.75 -0.11 -16.02
C ARG A 12 2.81 -0.23 -17.54
N MET A 13 1.73 -0.72 -18.13
CA MET A 13 1.55 -0.80 -19.59
C MET A 13 1.35 0.61 -20.18
N ARG A 14 2.26 1.06 -21.04
CA ARG A 14 2.10 2.32 -21.79
C ARG A 14 1.37 2.10 -23.12
N ASN A 15 1.68 1.02 -23.83
CA ASN A 15 1.04 0.60 -25.08
C ASN A 15 0.84 -0.93 -25.10
N ARG A 16 -0.23 -1.42 -25.72
CA ARG A 16 -0.41 -2.87 -25.97
C ARG A 16 0.61 -3.37 -27.00
N CYS A 17 1.08 -4.61 -26.88
CA CYS A 17 1.87 -5.23 -27.95
C CYS A 17 1.02 -5.43 -29.22
N THR A 18 1.61 -5.19 -30.39
CA THR A 18 1.04 -5.57 -31.70
C THR A 18 1.98 -6.57 -32.37
N ALA A 19 1.58 -7.18 -33.49
CA ALA A 19 2.38 -8.20 -34.19
C ALA A 19 3.81 -7.74 -34.56
N THR A 20 4.06 -6.42 -34.58
CA THR A 20 5.32 -5.79 -34.97
C THR A 20 5.93 -4.86 -33.92
N THR A 21 5.28 -4.63 -32.77
CA THR A 21 5.79 -3.70 -31.74
C THR A 21 5.71 -4.29 -30.34
N ASP A 22 6.85 -4.31 -29.64
CA ASP A 22 6.94 -4.69 -28.24
C ASP A 22 6.11 -3.79 -27.32
N THR A 23 5.68 -4.38 -26.20
CA THR A 23 5.01 -3.67 -25.12
C THR A 23 5.99 -2.67 -24.50
N VAL A 24 5.70 -1.36 -24.59
CA VAL A 24 6.49 -0.36 -23.85
C VAL A 24 6.00 -0.35 -22.40
N CYS A 25 6.80 -0.91 -21.50
CA CYS A 25 6.61 -0.77 -20.07
C CYS A 25 7.25 0.54 -19.58
N ALA A 26 6.62 1.20 -18.62
CA ALA A 26 7.19 2.35 -17.94
C ALA A 26 7.14 2.12 -16.43
N PRO A 27 8.15 2.55 -15.66
CA PRO A 27 8.10 2.44 -14.21
C PRO A 27 6.89 3.20 -13.64
N CYS A 28 6.36 2.71 -12.52
CA CYS A 28 5.39 3.47 -11.75
C CYS A 28 5.99 4.83 -11.31
N GLN A 29 5.13 5.85 -11.29
CA GLN A 29 5.50 7.16 -10.73
C GLN A 29 5.72 7.03 -9.22
N ASP A 30 6.42 8.00 -8.64
CA ASP A 30 6.55 8.08 -7.19
C ASP A 30 5.15 8.12 -6.54
N GLU A 31 5.00 7.49 -5.37
CA GLU A 31 3.71 7.23 -4.70
C GLU A 31 2.75 6.26 -5.41
N TYR A 32 3.24 5.50 -6.40
CA TYR A 32 2.49 4.42 -7.04
C TYR A 32 3.29 3.11 -7.08
N PHE A 33 2.58 1.98 -6.97
CA PHE A 33 3.16 0.64 -6.97
C PHE A 33 2.41 -0.35 -7.88
N SER A 34 3.09 -1.43 -8.27
CA SER A 34 2.53 -2.55 -9.01
C SER A 34 3.12 -3.87 -8.50
N SER A 35 2.37 -4.57 -7.65
CA SER A 35 2.80 -5.81 -6.98
C SER A 35 2.60 -7.07 -7.80
N GLU A 36 1.78 -7.04 -8.86
CA GLU A 36 1.52 -8.20 -9.70
C GLU A 36 2.19 -8.05 -11.07
N HIS A 37 2.68 -9.17 -11.62
CA HIS A 37 3.13 -9.31 -13.00
C HIS A 37 1.94 -9.31 -13.99
N ASN A 38 0.99 -8.39 -13.81
CA ASN A 38 -0.26 -8.35 -14.55
C ASN A 38 -0.38 -7.03 -15.30
N HIS A 39 -1.21 -7.00 -16.35
CA HIS A 39 -1.45 -5.82 -17.19
C HIS A 39 -2.23 -4.68 -16.46
N SER A 40 -2.16 -4.64 -15.12
CA SER A 40 -2.84 -3.64 -14.30
C SER A 40 -2.10 -2.31 -14.30
N PHE A 41 -2.85 -1.23 -14.15
CA PHE A 41 -2.29 0.09 -13.90
C PHE A 41 -1.62 0.13 -12.52
N CYS A 42 -0.62 1.00 -12.35
CA CYS A 42 -0.03 1.22 -11.03
C CYS A 42 -1.11 1.70 -10.04
N LYS A 43 -1.14 1.11 -8.86
CA LYS A 43 -2.02 1.48 -7.76
C LYS A 43 -1.35 2.61 -6.96
N SER A 44 -2.13 3.55 -6.44
CA SER A 44 -1.61 4.55 -5.52
C SER A 44 -1.21 3.89 -4.20
N CYS A 45 -0.08 4.29 -3.65
CA CYS A 45 0.37 3.79 -2.36
C CYS A 45 -0.55 4.26 -1.21
N THR A 46 -0.71 3.39 -0.21
CA THR A 46 -1.49 3.67 1.00
C THR A 46 -0.90 4.86 1.76
N VAL A 47 -1.75 5.83 2.14
CA VAL A 47 -1.31 7.01 2.89
C VAL A 47 -1.41 6.78 4.40
N CYS A 48 -0.27 6.81 5.11
CA CYS A 48 -0.26 6.75 6.57
C CYS A 48 -0.61 8.12 7.17
N ASN A 49 -1.77 8.24 7.81
CA ASN A 49 -2.24 9.49 8.40
C ASN A 49 -1.64 9.71 9.80
N THR A 50 -0.50 10.42 9.85
CA THR A 50 0.23 10.69 11.09
C THR A 50 -0.57 11.50 12.11
N TRP A 51 -1.50 12.36 11.67
CA TRP A 51 -2.42 13.10 12.55
C TRP A 51 -3.44 12.21 13.25
N LYS A 52 -3.70 11.02 12.68
CA LYS A 52 -4.61 10.01 13.22
C LYS A 52 -3.86 8.86 13.90
N GLY A 53 -2.61 9.07 14.35
CA GLY A 53 -1.87 8.04 15.08
C GLY A 53 -1.38 6.87 14.23
N SER A 54 -1.34 7.04 12.91
CA SER A 54 -0.67 6.09 12.01
C SER A 54 0.81 6.44 11.85
N ARG A 55 1.66 5.45 11.61
CA ARG A 55 3.07 5.63 11.21
C ARG A 55 3.42 4.73 10.03
N GLU A 56 4.33 5.21 9.20
CA GLU A 56 4.92 4.39 8.16
C GLU A 56 5.91 3.40 8.77
N VAL A 57 5.75 2.11 8.48
CA VAL A 57 6.70 1.05 8.84
C VAL A 57 7.45 0.51 7.64
N LYS A 58 6.88 0.66 6.43
CA LYS A 58 7.54 0.39 5.16
C LYS A 58 7.19 1.47 4.16
N LYS A 59 8.21 2.02 3.50
CA LYS A 59 8.06 2.99 2.41
C LYS A 59 7.31 2.39 1.22
N CYS A 60 6.62 3.25 0.48
CA CYS A 60 6.11 2.92 -0.85
C CYS A 60 7.28 2.59 -1.78
N GLU A 61 7.23 1.45 -2.44
CA GLU A 61 8.17 1.07 -3.48
C GLU A 61 7.41 0.86 -4.79
N LYS A 62 8.07 0.97 -5.94
CA LYS A 62 7.41 0.73 -7.22
C LYS A 62 6.80 -0.67 -7.30
N THR A 63 7.39 -1.64 -6.61
CA THR A 63 6.98 -3.04 -6.60
C THR A 63 6.04 -3.39 -5.43
N SER A 64 5.90 -2.53 -4.42
CA SER A 64 5.15 -2.89 -3.21
C SER A 64 4.51 -1.69 -2.51
N ASP A 65 3.35 -1.93 -1.92
CA ASP A 65 2.63 -0.89 -1.19
C ASP A 65 3.39 -0.44 0.06
N ARG A 66 3.11 0.79 0.45
CA ARG A 66 3.46 1.34 1.75
C ARG A 66 2.69 0.61 2.84
N ILE A 67 3.40 0.26 3.90
CA ILE A 67 2.80 -0.40 5.07
C ILE A 67 2.73 0.62 6.19
N CYS A 68 1.51 0.81 6.70
CA CYS A 68 1.20 1.67 7.82
C CYS A 68 0.89 0.84 9.08
N SER A 69 1.16 1.42 10.24
CA SER A 69 0.88 0.79 11.52
C SER A 69 0.41 1.82 12.55
N CYS A 70 -0.59 1.48 13.35
CA CYS A 70 -1.03 2.33 14.45
C CYS A 70 0.01 2.38 15.58
N VAL A 71 0.21 3.57 16.14
CA VAL A 71 1.07 3.77 17.32
C VAL A 71 0.35 3.29 18.60
N PRO A 72 1.08 3.05 19.70
CA PRO A 72 0.45 2.70 20.98
C PRO A 72 -0.61 3.72 21.41
N GLY A 73 -1.71 3.23 21.97
CA GLY A 73 -2.88 4.03 22.33
C GLY A 73 -3.87 4.27 21.19
N TYR A 74 -3.63 3.72 20.00
CA TYR A 74 -4.53 3.81 18.84
C TYR A 74 -4.86 2.42 18.28
N MET A 75 -6.06 2.29 17.71
CA MET A 75 -6.53 1.10 16.98
C MET A 75 -6.80 1.44 15.51
N PRO A 76 -6.70 0.48 14.59
CA PRO A 76 -7.02 0.72 13.18
C PRO A 76 -8.50 1.06 13.01
N ASP A 77 -8.79 1.93 12.05
CA ASP A 77 -10.15 2.22 11.62
C ASP A 77 -10.57 1.26 10.49
N GLU A 78 -11.70 0.57 10.67
CA GLU A 78 -12.19 -0.47 9.75
C GLU A 78 -12.68 0.10 8.40
N GLU A 79 -12.96 1.41 8.32
CA GLU A 79 -13.39 2.06 7.07
C GLU A 79 -12.22 2.26 6.09
N TYR A 80 -10.97 2.21 6.59
CA TYR A 80 -9.77 2.54 5.82
C TYR A 80 -8.84 1.33 5.67
N THR A 81 -7.83 1.46 4.81
CA THR A 81 -6.76 0.45 4.70
C THR A 81 -6.11 0.23 6.06
N LEU A 82 -5.82 -1.03 6.42
CA LEU A 82 -5.32 -1.39 7.74
C LEU A 82 -4.15 -0.52 8.19
N GLY A 83 -4.32 0.19 9.30
CA GLY A 83 -3.30 1.05 9.89
C GLY A 83 -3.06 2.37 9.15
N SER A 84 -3.75 2.67 8.05
CA SER A 84 -3.64 3.95 7.33
C SER A 84 -4.25 5.09 8.12
N VAL A 85 -5.41 4.85 8.75
CA VAL A 85 -6.08 5.73 9.69
C VAL A 85 -6.26 4.95 10.98
N CYS A 86 -5.94 5.59 12.10
CA CYS A 86 -6.15 5.01 13.41
C CYS A 86 -7.01 5.95 14.26
N SER A 87 -7.64 5.37 15.27
CA SER A 87 -8.48 6.07 16.22
C SER A 87 -7.94 5.85 17.63
N PRO A 88 -7.93 6.89 18.49
CA PRO A 88 -7.45 6.75 19.85
C PRO A 88 -8.33 5.76 20.61
N CYS A 89 -7.73 5.01 21.53
CA CYS A 89 -8.49 4.11 22.39
C CYS A 89 -9.47 4.89 23.28
N PRO A 90 -10.68 4.35 23.50
CA PRO A 90 -11.61 4.92 24.45
C PRO A 90 -11.06 4.84 25.88
N GLU A 91 -11.63 5.64 26.78
CA GLU A 91 -11.22 5.67 28.18
C GLU A 91 -11.36 4.28 28.83
N GLY A 92 -10.34 3.87 29.60
CA GLY A 92 -10.26 2.54 30.20
C GLY A 92 -9.71 1.44 29.30
N PHE A 93 -9.30 1.77 28.07
CA PHE A 93 -8.70 0.83 27.13
C PHE A 93 -7.29 1.26 26.70
N TYR A 94 -6.44 0.29 26.33
CA TYR A 94 -5.15 0.50 25.68
C TYR A 94 -5.00 -0.36 24.42
N SER A 95 -4.10 0.09 23.55
CA SER A 95 -3.50 -0.72 22.49
C SER A 95 -1.98 -0.59 22.58
N MET A 96 -1.26 -1.68 22.33
CA MET A 96 0.20 -1.65 22.21
C MET A 96 0.66 -1.10 20.84
N GLY A 97 -0.29 -0.73 19.98
CA GLY A 97 -0.03 -0.32 18.59
C GLY A 97 0.06 -1.55 17.68
N GLY A 98 0.72 -1.41 16.53
CA GLY A 98 0.92 -2.57 15.65
C GLY A 98 -0.35 -3.00 14.90
N ASN A 99 -1.34 -2.11 14.78
CA ASN A 99 -2.70 -2.40 14.29
C ASN A 99 -3.50 -3.34 15.22
N GLU A 100 -3.15 -3.40 16.51
CA GLU A 100 -3.98 -4.10 17.48
C GLU A 100 -5.19 -3.25 17.92
N ASN A 101 -6.32 -3.92 18.08
CA ASN A 101 -7.52 -3.31 18.65
C ASN A 101 -7.31 -2.98 20.14
N CYS A 102 -8.01 -1.95 20.60
CA CYS A 102 -8.00 -1.55 22.00
C CYS A 102 -8.58 -2.64 22.90
N ARG A 103 -7.95 -2.87 24.05
CA ARG A 103 -8.34 -3.85 25.07
C ARG A 103 -8.51 -3.15 26.41
N PRO A 104 -9.41 -3.63 27.29
CA PRO A 104 -9.58 -3.03 28.61
C PRO A 104 -8.32 -3.18 29.45
N TRP A 105 -8.04 -2.19 30.31
CA TRP A 105 -7.02 -2.33 31.35
C TRP A 105 -7.47 -3.38 32.37
N THR A 106 -6.55 -4.27 32.76
CA THR A 106 -6.72 -5.23 33.85
C THR A 106 -6.10 -4.71 35.13
#